data_AF-A0A356X4T0-F1
#
_entry.id   AF-A0A356X4T0-F1
#
_cell.length_a   1.000
_cell.length_b   1.000
_cell.length_c   1.000
_cell.angle_alpha   90.00
_cell.angle_beta   90.00
_cell.angle_gamma   90.00
#
_symmetry.space_group_name_H-M   'P 1'
#
loop_
_entity.id
_entity.type
_entity.pdbx_description
1 polymer ?
#
loop_
_entity_poly.entity_id
_entity_poly.type
_entity_poly.pdbx_seq_one_letter_code
_entity_poly.pdbx_strand_id
1 'polypeptide(L)'
;TLDELLLHKNALIVFCCDVPASSPEELEKLRALILDNKESGLLHYLNSNEKTVEGARAFMSGIMVARSWGYNVEFLDHIESAKHICGYAIQKQHQVV
;
A
#
# COMPACT_ATOMS: atom_id res chain seq x y z
N THR A 1 14.39 -10.04 -7.66
CA THR A 1 13.01 -9.90 -7.14
C THR A 1 12.16 -9.08 -8.13
N LEU A 2 10.83 -8.94 -7.95
CA LEU A 2 9.94 -8.28 -8.95
C LEU A 2 10.35 -6.81 -9.21
N ASP A 3 10.80 -6.14 -8.15
CA ASP A 3 11.40 -4.80 -8.18
C ASP A 3 12.64 -4.74 -9.09
N GLU A 4 13.59 -5.67 -8.97
CA GLU A 4 14.80 -5.69 -9.82
C GLU A 4 14.46 -5.91 -11.30
N LEU A 5 13.45 -6.73 -11.58
CA LEU A 5 13.09 -7.12 -12.94
C LEU A 5 12.36 -5.99 -13.69
N LEU A 6 11.61 -5.16 -12.96
CA LEU A 6 10.79 -4.09 -13.52
C LEU A 6 11.40 -2.69 -13.38
N LEU A 7 12.45 -2.49 -12.56
CA LEU A 7 13.06 -1.18 -12.31
C LEU A 7 13.53 -0.46 -13.58
N HIS A 8 13.99 -1.20 -14.59
CA HIS A 8 14.50 -0.64 -15.84
C HIS A 8 13.49 -0.71 -17.00
N LYS A 9 12.21 -0.93 -16.69
CA LYS A 9 11.12 -1.02 -17.65
C LYS A 9 10.12 0.10 -17.39
N ASN A 10 9.47 0.59 -18.46
CA ASN A 10 8.27 1.39 -18.30
C ASN A 10 7.11 0.44 -17.97
N ALA A 11 6.80 0.30 -16.68
CA ALA A 11 5.83 -0.67 -16.17
C ALA A 11 4.90 -0.02 -15.15
N LEU A 12 3.60 -0.31 -15.26
CA LEU A 12 2.62 -0.03 -14.23
C LEU A 12 2.34 -1.33 -13.47
N ILE A 13 2.54 -1.30 -12.16
CA ILE A 13 2.21 -2.44 -11.31
C ILE A 13 0.91 -2.14 -10.57
N VAL A 14 -0.09 -3.01 -10.77
CA VAL A 14 -1.39 -2.92 -10.10
C VAL A 14 -1.50 -4.09 -9.12
N PHE A 15 -1.71 -3.77 -7.86
CA PHE A 15 -1.96 -4.74 -6.81
C PHE A 15 -3.42 -4.62 -6.38
N CYS A 16 -4.19 -5.69 -6.55
CA CYS A 16 -5.58 -5.75 -6.14
C CYS A 16 -5.67 -6.44 -4.78
N CYS A 17 -6.29 -5.77 -3.81
CA CYS A 17 -6.63 -6.33 -2.51
C CYS A 17 -7.97 -5.78 -2.06
N ASP A 18 -8.71 -6.59 -1.32
CA ASP A 18 -9.98 -6.16 -0.74
C ASP A 18 -9.75 -5.78 0.71
N VAL A 19 -9.88 -4.48 0.99
CA VAL A 19 -9.95 -3.95 2.34
C VAL A 19 -11.43 -3.78 2.67
N PRO A 20 -11.96 -4.40 3.75
CA PRO A 20 -13.37 -4.33 4.05
C PRO A 20 -13.78 -2.88 4.36
N ALA A 21 -14.60 -2.29 3.50
CA ALA A 21 -15.15 -0.94 3.69
C ALA A 21 -16.11 -0.85 4.89
N SER A 22 -16.54 -1.99 5.45
CA SER A 22 -17.38 -2.05 6.66
C SER A 22 -16.66 -1.66 7.94
N SER A 23 -15.33 -1.51 7.93
CA SER A 23 -14.52 -1.12 9.08
C SER A 23 -13.57 0.02 8.73
N PRO A 24 -14.04 1.28 8.78
CA PRO A 24 -13.22 2.47 8.52
C PRO A 24 -11.95 2.53 9.39
N GLU A 25 -12.03 2.05 10.64
CA GLU A 25 -10.90 1.99 11.57
C GLU A 25 -9.75 1.11 11.06
N GLU A 26 -10.06 0.03 10.34
CA GLU A 26 -9.05 -0.88 9.81
C GLU A 26 -8.29 -0.23 8.65
N LEU A 27 -9.01 0.50 7.79
CA LEU A 27 -8.38 1.29 6.75
C LEU A 27 -7.45 2.35 7.34
N GLU A 28 -7.90 3.07 8.37
CA GLU A 28 -7.08 4.09 9.02
C GLU A 28 -5.84 3.49 9.70
N LYS A 29 -5.98 2.31 10.32
CA LYS A 29 -4.85 1.56 10.87
C LYS A 29 -3.84 1.17 9.78
N LEU A 30 -4.31 0.68 8.64
CA LEU A 30 -3.46 0.36 7.48
C LEU A 30 -2.78 1.61 6.91
N ARG A 31 -3.54 2.69 6.72
CA ARG A 31 -3.04 3.99 6.27
C ARG A 31 -1.94 4.47 7.20
N ALA A 32 -2.15 4.45 8.51
CA ALA A 32 -1.15 4.84 9.51
C ALA A 32 0.12 3.97 9.46
N LEU A 33 -0.02 2.64 9.36
CA LEU A 33 1.13 1.73 9.27
C LEU A 33 1.98 1.96 8.01
N ILE A 34 1.34 2.37 6.91
CA ILE A 34 1.99 2.60 5.62
C ILE A 34 2.64 3.99 5.58
N LEU A 35 1.91 5.03 6.00
CA LEU A 35 2.37 6.42 6.01
C LEU A 35 3.47 6.65 7.06
N ASP A 36 3.39 6.03 8.24
CA ASP A 36 4.42 6.14 9.28
C ASP A 36 5.69 5.32 8.96
N ASN A 37 5.74 4.68 7.80
CA ASN A 37 6.85 3.83 7.35
C ASN A 37 7.20 2.69 8.33
N LYS A 38 6.21 2.22 9.11
CA LYS A 38 6.36 1.17 10.13
C LYS A 38 6.28 -0.23 9.52
N GLU A 39 7.31 -0.61 8.78
CA GLU A 39 7.37 -1.89 8.04
C GLU A 39 7.13 -3.12 8.95
N SER A 40 7.78 -3.18 10.11
CA SER A 40 7.57 -4.26 11.08
C SER A 40 6.12 -4.36 11.57
N GLY A 41 5.45 -3.22 11.73
CA GLY A 41 4.04 -3.16 12.16
C GLY A 41 3.10 -3.64 11.05
N LEU A 42 3.38 -3.27 9.80
CA LEU A 42 2.64 -3.75 8.63
C LEU A 42 2.81 -5.26 8.44
N LEU A 43 4.04 -5.76 8.51
CA LEU A 43 4.37 -7.19 8.46
C LEU A 43 3.65 -7.99 9.54
N HIS A 44 3.67 -7.49 10.77
CA HIS A 44 3.00 -8.15 11.89
C HIS A 44 1.48 -8.22 11.68
N TYR A 45 0.86 -7.11 11.30
CA TYR A 45 -0.57 -7.04 11.04
C TYR A 45 -0.99 -7.99 9.90
N LEU A 46 -0.29 -7.99 8.76
CA LEU A 46 -0.65 -8.84 7.62
C LEU A 46 -0.41 -10.34 7.89
N ASN A 47 0.51 -10.68 8.79
CA ASN A 47 0.75 -12.06 9.21
C ASN A 47 -0.13 -12.51 10.39
N SER A 48 -0.85 -11.61 11.04
CA SER A 48 -1.75 -11.97 12.13
C SER A 48 -3.02 -12.68 11.61
N ASN A 49 -3.71 -13.34 12.53
CA ASN A 49 -5.05 -13.87 12.30
C ASN A 49 -6.14 -12.80 12.42
N GLU A 50 -5.77 -11.57 12.79
CA GLU A 50 -6.68 -10.43 12.92
C GLU A 50 -6.85 -9.67 11.59
N LYS A 51 -6.10 -10.04 10.54
CA LYS A 51 -6.26 -9.39 9.25
C LYS A 51 -7.66 -9.62 8.70
N THR A 52 -8.25 -8.55 8.22
CA THR A 52 -9.52 -8.57 7.48
C THR A 52 -9.30 -8.33 5.98
N VAL A 53 -8.06 -8.04 5.57
CA VAL A 53 -7.67 -7.79 4.18
C VAL A 53 -7.51 -9.09 3.40
N GLU A 54 -8.30 -9.26 2.33
CA GLU A 54 -8.07 -10.30 1.34
C GLU A 54 -7.02 -9.83 0.32
N GLY A 55 -6.11 -10.72 -0.09
CA GLY A 55 -4.97 -10.33 -0.93
C GLY A 55 -3.85 -9.58 -0.19
N ALA A 56 -3.81 -9.67 1.15
CA ALA A 56 -2.80 -9.05 2.02
C ALA A 56 -1.35 -9.19 1.53
N ARG A 57 -0.97 -10.34 0.96
CA ARG A 57 0.38 -10.56 0.42
C ARG A 57 0.65 -9.75 -0.85
N ALA A 58 -0.33 -9.67 -1.77
CA ALA A 58 -0.19 -8.86 -2.98
C ALA A 58 -0.07 -7.38 -2.61
N PHE A 59 -0.91 -6.92 -1.68
CA PHE A 59 -0.82 -5.58 -1.11
C PHE A 59 0.57 -5.30 -0.51
N MET A 60 1.07 -6.21 0.34
CA MET A 60 2.40 -6.10 0.94
C MET A 60 3.51 -5.99 -0.11
N SER A 61 3.50 -6.89 -1.10
CA SER A 61 4.48 -6.86 -2.19
C SER A 61 4.46 -5.52 -2.92
N GLY A 62 3.29 -4.92 -3.12
CA GLY A 62 3.19 -3.59 -3.73
C GLY A 62 3.78 -2.48 -2.91
N ILE A 63 3.52 -2.46 -1.60
CA ILE A 63 4.14 -1.49 -0.69
C ILE A 63 5.67 -1.64 -0.68
N MET A 64 6.18 -2.88 -0.63
CA MET A 64 7.62 -3.14 -0.64
C MET A 64 8.29 -2.70 -1.94
N VAL A 65 7.68 -2.99 -3.10
CA VAL A 65 8.21 -2.56 -4.41
C VAL A 65 8.20 -1.04 -4.51
N ALA A 66 7.09 -0.38 -4.14
CA ALA A 66 7.01 1.08 -4.15
C ALA A 66 8.09 1.73 -3.28
N ARG A 67 8.34 1.21 -2.07
CA ARG A 67 9.39 1.70 -1.17
C ARG A 67 10.80 1.43 -1.70
N SER A 68 11.05 0.23 -2.25
CA SER A 68 12.33 -0.13 -2.89
C SER A 68 12.68 0.85 -4.01
N TRP A 69 11.67 1.29 -4.77
CA TRP A 69 11.81 2.28 -5.85
C TRP A 69 11.80 3.74 -5.38
N GLY A 70 11.72 4.00 -4.07
CA GLY A 70 11.74 5.35 -3.51
C GLY A 70 10.44 6.15 -3.69
N TYR A 71 9.32 5.47 -3.94
CA TYR A 71 8.00 6.09 -4.07
C TYR A 71 7.30 6.23 -2.71
N ASN A 72 6.47 7.28 -2.61
CA ASN A 72 5.50 7.42 -1.53
C ASN A 72 4.18 6.80 -1.96
N VAL A 73 3.53 6.07 -1.05
CA VAL A 73 2.19 5.52 -1.30
C VAL A 73 1.16 6.47 -0.72
N GLU A 74 0.18 6.85 -1.53
CA GLU A 74 -0.96 7.66 -1.13
C GLU A 74 -2.25 6.85 -1.32
N PHE A 75 -3.23 7.09 -0.46
CA PHE A 75 -4.57 6.51 -0.56
C PHE A 75 -5.57 7.63 -0.81
N LEU A 76 -6.48 7.41 -1.75
CA LEU A 76 -7.60 8.31 -1.97
C LEU A 76 -8.45 8.39 -0.70
N ASP A 77 -9.04 9.57 -0.48
CA ASP A 77 -9.88 9.80 0.68
C ASP A 77 -11.11 8.90 0.67
N HIS A 78 -11.61 8.60 1.86
CA HIS A 78 -12.84 7.84 2.01
C HIS A 78 -14.01 8.64 1.43
N ILE A 79 -14.73 8.02 0.49
CA ILE A 79 -16.00 8.54 -0.03
C ILE A 79 -17.08 7.63 0.53
N GLU A 80 -18.09 8.18 1.21
CA GLU A 80 -19.14 7.41 1.90
C GLU A 80 -19.88 6.40 1.00
N SER A 81 -19.94 6.67 -0.31
CA SER A 81 -20.56 5.79 -1.31
C SER A 81 -19.61 4.74 -1.91
N ALA A 82 -18.30 4.85 -1.66
CA ALA A 82 -17.30 3.96 -2.24
C ALA A 82 -17.19 2.66 -1.45
N LYS A 83 -17.37 1.53 -2.15
CA LYS A 83 -17.20 0.18 -1.58
C LYS A 83 -15.74 -0.27 -1.50
N HIS A 84 -14.84 0.40 -2.21
CA HIS A 84 -13.43 0.04 -2.32
C HIS A 84 -12.57 1.29 -2.19
N ILE A 85 -11.39 1.13 -1.60
CA ILE A 85 -10.38 2.19 -1.51
C ILE A 85 -9.31 1.95 -2.57
N CYS A 86 -8.88 3.02 -3.21
CA CYS A 86 -7.79 3.00 -4.17
C CYS A 86 -6.59 3.75 -3.60
N GLY A 87 -5.39 3.28 -3.91
CA GLY A 87 -4.14 3.95 -3.60
C GLY A 87 -3.20 3.89 -4.80
N TYR A 88 -2.25 4.81 -4.83
CA TYR A 88 -1.25 4.90 -5.88
C TYR A 88 0.11 5.29 -5.29
N ALA A 89 1.18 4.89 -5.98
CA ALA A 89 2.53 5.27 -5.62
C ALA A 89 2.96 6.48 -6.46
N ILE A 90 3.49 7.51 -5.81
CA ILE A 90 4.08 8.69 -6.45
C ILE A 90 5.58 8.73 -6.22
N GLN A 91 6.29 9.16 -7.26
CA GLN A 91 7.70 9.49 -7.09
C GLN A 91 7.81 10.70 -6.17
N LYS A 92 8.65 10.59 -5.12
CA LYS A 92 9.04 11.77 -4.35
C LYS A 92 9.62 12.77 -5.32
N GLN A 93 8.97 13.93 -5.51
CA GLN A 93 9.62 15.03 -6.19
C GLN A 93 10.88 15.35 -5.39
N HIS A 94 12.04 15.16 -6.01
CA HIS A 94 13.28 15.72 -5.48
C HIS A 94 13.05 17.23 -5.41
N GLN A 95 12.95 17.80 -4.21
CA GLN A 95 13.17 19.23 -4.06
C GLN A 95 14.60 19.48 -4.50
N VAL A 96 14.75 20.06 -5.69
CA VAL A 96 16.01 20.63 -6.14
C VAL A 96 16.26 21.81 -5.21
N VAL A 97 17.21 21.65 -4.29
CA VAL A 97 17.78 22.75 -3.51
C VAL A 97 18.95 23.32 -4.30
#